data_AF-A0A8H4LI95-F1
#
_entry.id   AF-A0A8H4LI95-F1
#
_cell.length_a   1.000
_cell.length_b   1.000
_cell.length_c   1.000
_cell.angle_alpha   90.00
_cell.angle_beta   90.00
_cell.angle_gamma   90.00
#
_symmetry.space_group_name_H-M   'P 1'
#
loop_
_entity.id
_entity.type
_entity.pdbx_description
1 polymer ?
#
loop_
_entity_poly.entity_id
_entity_poly.type
_entity_poly.pdbx_seq_one_letter_code
_entity_poly.pdbx_strand_id
1 'polypeptide(L)'
;MKVLTLNFITCAVKACKASNDSYPLHPKDAELVKDELELNPEMIINVLPRLDWAALRITASELGFPQLPEEAPSAKDLEADEQKLKDLHHLLLETQMSEGKLVCGNCGHEYAVKEGIANFLLPSHLV
;
A
#
# COMPACT_ATOMS: atom_id res chain seq x y z
N MET A 1 6.74 6.08 4.35
CA MET A 1 6.12 4.73 4.37
C MET A 1 5.90 4.25 2.95
N LYS A 2 6.48 3.10 2.58
CA LYS A 2 6.38 2.57 1.21
C LYS A 2 4.95 2.20 0.84
N VAL A 3 4.59 2.35 -0.44
CA VAL A 3 3.28 1.90 -0.95
C VAL A 3 3.07 0.40 -0.70
N LEU A 4 4.13 -0.42 -0.81
CA LEU A 4 4.05 -1.84 -0.46
C LEU A 4 3.48 -2.08 0.94
N THR A 5 3.83 -1.24 1.92
CA THR A 5 3.34 -1.36 3.31
C THR A 5 1.83 -1.21 3.40
N LEU A 6 1.22 -0.37 2.57
CA LEU A 6 -0.24 -0.15 2.56
C LEU A 6 -1.00 -1.44 2.23
N ASN A 7 -0.37 -2.37 1.51
CA ASN A 7 -0.97 -3.64 1.14
C ASN A 7 -0.98 -4.68 2.28
N PHE A 8 -0.36 -4.39 3.43
CA PHE A 8 -0.27 -5.34 4.55
C PHE A 8 -0.75 -4.79 5.89
N ILE A 9 -1.20 -3.54 5.94
CA ILE A 9 -1.67 -2.89 7.18
C ILE A 9 -3.19 -2.78 7.17
N THR A 10 -3.80 -3.10 8.30
CA THR A 10 -5.25 -3.02 8.52
C THR A 10 -5.55 -2.09 9.70
N CYS A 11 -6.81 -1.77 9.92
CA CYS A 11 -7.23 -0.98 11.07
C CYS A 11 -6.87 -1.67 12.40
N ALA A 12 -6.16 -0.95 13.28
CA ALA A 12 -5.78 -1.43 14.60
C ALA A 12 -6.93 -1.43 15.62
N VAL A 13 -8.05 -0.74 15.34
CA VAL A 13 -9.20 -0.66 16.27
C VAL A 13 -9.78 -2.06 16.47
N LYS A 14 -9.91 -2.52 17.72
CA LYS A 14 -10.29 -3.91 18.03
C LYS A 14 -11.63 -4.33 17.41
N ALA A 15 -12.61 -3.43 17.38
CA ALA A 15 -13.91 -3.69 16.75
C ALA A 15 -13.83 -3.92 15.24
N CYS A 16 -12.74 -3.52 14.59
CA CYS A 16 -12.56 -3.68 13.14
C CYS A 16 -11.95 -5.05 12.76
N LYS A 17 -11.42 -5.83 13.70
CA LYS A 17 -10.72 -7.11 13.41
C LYS A 17 -11.55 -8.13 12.63
N ALA A 18 -12.88 -8.10 12.80
CA ALA A 18 -13.80 -9.02 12.12
C ALA A 18 -14.41 -8.43 10.83
N SER A 19 -14.11 -7.16 10.52
CA SER A 19 -14.68 -6.48 9.36
C SER A 19 -13.69 -6.53 8.19
N ASN A 20 -14.15 -6.99 7.03
CA ASN A 20 -13.35 -6.96 5.81
C ASN A 20 -13.10 -5.52 5.36
N ASP A 21 -14.00 -4.57 5.68
CA ASP A 21 -13.87 -3.16 5.32
C ASP A 21 -12.77 -2.43 6.15
N SER A 22 -12.13 -3.15 7.08
CA SER A 22 -10.97 -2.66 7.83
C SER A 22 -9.65 -2.70 7.04
N TYR A 23 -9.69 -3.27 5.84
CA TYR A 23 -8.59 -3.36 4.88
C TYR A 23 -9.11 -3.15 3.44
N PRO A 24 -8.36 -2.43 2.57
CA PRO A 24 -7.18 -1.63 2.90
C PRO A 24 -7.54 -0.39 3.71
N LEU A 25 -6.53 0.22 4.33
CA LEU A 25 -6.65 1.60 4.80
C LEU A 25 -6.47 2.56 3.62
N HIS A 26 -7.31 3.59 3.58
CA HIS A 26 -7.39 4.53 2.47
C HIS A 26 -6.46 5.74 2.68
N PRO A 27 -5.39 5.92 1.88
CA PRO A 27 -4.58 7.12 1.96
C PRO A 27 -5.37 8.36 1.55
N LYS A 28 -5.19 9.46 2.30
CA LYS A 28 -5.75 10.78 2.02
C LYS A 28 -4.70 11.86 2.29
N ASP A 29 -4.81 12.95 1.55
CA ASP A 29 -3.92 14.12 1.67
C ASP A 29 -2.43 13.72 1.62
N ALA A 30 -2.11 12.74 0.77
CA ALA A 30 -0.80 12.10 0.73
C ALA A 30 0.22 12.95 -0.03
N GLU A 31 1.34 13.25 0.62
CA GLU A 31 2.55 13.72 -0.04
C GLU A 31 3.44 12.52 -0.32
N LEU A 32 3.85 12.37 -1.58
CA LEU A 32 4.67 11.25 -2.03
C LEU A 32 6.12 11.68 -2.26
N VAL A 33 7.04 10.83 -1.84
CA VAL A 33 8.47 10.93 -2.10
C VAL A 33 8.90 9.67 -2.83
N LYS A 34 9.89 9.81 -3.71
CA LYS A 34 10.51 8.72 -4.43
C LYS A 34 11.96 8.54 -3.96
N ASP A 35 12.29 7.34 -3.54
CA ASP A 35 13.66 6.93 -3.19
C ASP A 35 14.16 5.96 -4.25
N GLU A 36 15.23 6.31 -4.96
CA GLU A 36 15.82 5.45 -5.97
C GLU A 36 16.47 4.23 -5.31
N LEU A 37 16.11 3.03 -5.77
CA LEU A 37 16.62 1.77 -5.26
C LEU A 37 17.13 0.91 -6.41
N GLU A 38 18.10 0.04 -6.12
CA GLU A 38 18.51 -0.94 -7.10
C GLU A 38 17.35 -1.91 -7.38
N LEU A 39 17.06 -2.11 -8.66
CA LEU A 39 16.02 -3.05 -9.10
C LEU A 39 16.31 -4.43 -8.50
N ASN A 40 15.35 -4.94 -7.73
CA ASN A 40 15.40 -6.27 -7.15
C ASN A 40 14.26 -7.13 -7.74
N PRO A 41 14.51 -7.87 -8.84
CA PRO A 41 13.50 -8.69 -9.50
C PRO A 41 12.89 -9.74 -8.58
N GLU A 42 13.74 -10.43 -7.82
CA GLU A 42 13.34 -11.51 -6.92
C GLU A 42 12.37 -11.02 -5.85
N MET A 43 12.61 -9.83 -5.29
CA MET A 43 11.71 -9.23 -4.30
C MET A 43 10.31 -9.02 -4.88
N ILE A 44 10.20 -8.50 -6.11
CA ILE A 44 8.90 -8.25 -6.76
C ILE A 44 8.20 -9.57 -7.08
N ILE A 45 8.91 -10.53 -7.67
CA ILE A 45 8.34 -11.84 -8.03
C ILE A 45 7.87 -12.60 -6.77
N ASN A 46 8.65 -12.57 -5.69
CA ASN A 46 8.34 -13.28 -4.45
C ASN A 46 7.23 -12.63 -3.62
N VAL A 47 7.10 -11.29 -3.67
CA VAL A 47 6.03 -10.58 -2.95
C VAL A 47 4.70 -10.60 -3.70
N LEU A 48 4.73 -10.64 -5.03
CA LEU A 48 3.56 -10.65 -5.90
C LEU A 48 2.43 -11.60 -5.44
N PRO A 49 2.66 -12.90 -5.13
CA PRO A 49 1.59 -13.81 -4.70
C PRO A 49 1.01 -13.50 -3.31
N ARG A 50 1.64 -12.61 -2.55
CA ARG A 50 1.18 -12.16 -1.23
C ARG A 50 0.41 -10.84 -1.31
N LEU A 51 0.46 -10.15 -2.44
CA LEU A 51 -0.24 -8.89 -2.61
C LEU A 51 -1.73 -9.17 -2.74
N ASP A 52 -2.54 -8.40 -2.02
CA ASP A 52 -3.92 -8.20 -2.43
C ASP A 52 -3.92 -7.19 -3.58
N TRP A 53 -4.01 -7.72 -4.80
CA TRP A 53 -3.96 -6.89 -6.01
C TRP A 53 -5.12 -5.89 -6.05
N ALA A 54 -6.32 -6.28 -5.64
CA ALA A 54 -7.49 -5.39 -5.64
C ALA A 54 -7.27 -4.22 -4.69
N ALA A 55 -6.75 -4.46 -3.49
CA ALA A 55 -6.39 -3.42 -2.53
C ALA A 55 -5.26 -2.50 -3.03
N LEU A 56 -4.27 -3.06 -3.73
CA LEU A 56 -3.21 -2.25 -4.36
C LEU A 56 -3.78 -1.34 -5.46
N ARG A 57 -4.69 -1.83 -6.30
CA ARG A 57 -5.37 -1.01 -7.32
C ARG A 57 -6.11 0.16 -6.70
N ILE A 58 -6.82 -0.06 -5.59
CA ILE A 58 -7.55 0.98 -4.84
C ILE A 58 -6.57 2.02 -4.32
N THR A 59 -5.60 1.58 -3.51
CA THR A 59 -4.66 2.51 -2.84
C THR A 59 -3.78 3.26 -3.84
N ALA A 60 -3.31 2.62 -4.92
CA ALA A 60 -2.57 3.28 -5.99
C ALA A 60 -3.40 4.37 -6.68
N SER A 61 -4.67 4.09 -6.99
CA SER A 61 -5.57 5.09 -7.56
C SER A 61 -5.82 6.26 -6.60
N GLU A 62 -5.98 6.01 -5.30
CA GLU A 62 -6.17 7.06 -4.29
C GLU A 62 -4.94 7.92 -4.08
N LEU A 63 -3.75 7.38 -4.35
CA LEU A 63 -2.47 8.09 -4.36
C LEU A 63 -2.21 8.86 -5.67
N GLY A 64 -3.13 8.78 -6.65
CA GLY A 64 -3.03 9.51 -7.91
C GLY A 64 -2.24 8.80 -9.01
N PHE A 65 -1.93 7.51 -8.85
CA PHE A 65 -1.31 6.71 -9.92
C PHE A 65 -2.36 6.32 -10.99
N PRO A 66 -1.91 6.04 -12.23
CA PRO A 66 -2.77 5.45 -13.25
C PRO A 66 -3.40 4.15 -12.74
N GLN A 67 -4.61 3.86 -13.23
CA GLN A 67 -5.31 2.64 -12.85
C GLN A 67 -4.50 1.42 -13.29
N LEU A 68 -4.10 0.62 -12.30
CA LEU A 68 -3.43 -0.65 -12.54
C LEU A 68 -4.36 -1.64 -13.28
N PRO A 69 -3.79 -2.59 -14.05
CA PRO A 69 -4.55 -3.66 -14.72
C PRO A 69 -5.49 -4.40 -13.76
N GLU A 70 -6.58 -4.95 -14.29
CA GLU A 70 -7.58 -5.66 -13.50
C GLU A 70 -7.01 -6.88 -12.78
N GLU A 71 -6.20 -7.65 -13.50
CA GLU A 71 -5.50 -8.82 -12.98
C GLU A 71 -4.03 -8.50 -12.73
N ALA A 72 -3.46 -9.11 -11.69
CA ALA A 72 -2.03 -9.04 -11.43
C ALA A 72 -1.26 -9.70 -12.58
N PRO A 73 -0.11 -9.17 -13.00
CA PRO A 73 0.77 -9.89 -13.93
C PRO A 73 1.22 -11.22 -13.30
N SER A 74 1.45 -12.25 -14.11
CA SER A 74 2.06 -13.48 -13.62
C SER A 74 3.57 -13.31 -13.43
N ALA A 75 4.21 -14.20 -12.67
CA ALA A 75 5.67 -14.21 -12.53
C ALA A 75 6.38 -14.30 -13.91
N LYS A 76 5.84 -15.10 -14.83
CA LYS A 76 6.36 -15.22 -16.20
C LYS A 76 6.23 -13.92 -16.98
N ASP A 77 5.15 -13.16 -16.77
CA ASP A 77 4.98 -11.86 -17.42
C ASP A 77 6.05 -10.88 -16.92
N LEU A 78 6.38 -10.90 -15.63
CA LEU A 78 7.43 -10.05 -15.05
C LEU A 78 8.84 -10.46 -15.49
N GLU A 79 9.09 -11.75 -15.68
CA GLU A 79 10.36 -12.25 -16.21
C GLU A 79 10.55 -11.92 -17.69
N ALA A 80 9.45 -11.90 -18.46
CA ALA A 80 9.47 -11.61 -19.90
C ALA A 80 9.44 -10.10 -20.23
N ASP A 81 8.97 -9.27 -19.29
CA ASP A 81 8.76 -7.83 -19.49
C ASP A 81 9.42 -7.02 -18.37
N GLU A 82 10.67 -6.62 -18.62
CA GLU A 82 11.48 -5.84 -17.68
C GLU A 82 10.83 -4.49 -17.34
N GLN A 83 10.02 -3.90 -18.23
CA GLN A 83 9.35 -2.64 -17.97
C GLN A 83 8.25 -2.81 -16.91
N LYS A 84 7.42 -3.85 -17.02
CA LYS A 84 6.41 -4.16 -15.99
C LYS A 84 7.06 -4.40 -14.63
N LEU A 85 8.19 -5.10 -14.62
CA LEU A 85 8.96 -5.34 -13.39
C LEU A 85 9.47 -4.03 -12.78
N LYS A 86 10.02 -3.13 -13.59
CA LYS A 86 10.47 -1.79 -13.15
C LYS A 86 9.31 -0.95 -12.65
N ASP A 87 8.17 -0.95 -13.34
CA ASP A 87 6.99 -0.19 -12.94
C ASP A 87 6.47 -0.65 -11.56
N LEU A 88 6.41 -1.97 -11.32
CA LEU A 88 6.07 -2.51 -10.01
C LEU A 88 7.12 -2.18 -8.95
N HIS A 89 8.41 -2.24 -9.29
CA HIS A 89 9.48 -1.86 -8.37
C HIS A 89 9.36 -0.38 -7.95
N HIS A 90 9.17 0.51 -8.92
CA HIS A 90 8.96 1.93 -8.69
C HIS A 90 7.75 2.19 -7.79
N LEU A 91 6.61 1.54 -8.09
CA LEU A 91 5.40 1.72 -7.29
C LEU A 91 5.58 1.16 -5.88
N LEU A 92 6.03 -0.08 -5.72
CA LEU A 92 6.01 -0.79 -4.44
C LEU A 92 7.16 -0.40 -3.52
N LEU A 93 8.37 -0.24 -4.07
CA LEU A 93 9.60 -0.14 -3.27
C LEU A 93 10.20 1.25 -3.23
N GLU A 94 10.09 2.02 -4.30
CA GLU A 94 10.66 3.36 -4.40
C GLU A 94 9.68 4.46 -4.01
N THR A 95 8.38 4.23 -4.20
CA THR A 95 7.36 5.21 -3.83
C THR A 95 6.99 5.07 -2.36
N GLN A 96 6.98 6.19 -1.66
CA GLN A 96 6.56 6.27 -0.28
C GLN A 96 5.71 7.50 0.00
N MET A 97 4.76 7.36 0.92
CA MET A 97 4.05 8.49 1.52
C MET A 97 4.90 9.09 2.65
N SER A 98 5.24 10.37 2.55
CA SER A 98 5.96 11.14 3.58
C SER A 98 5.01 11.78 4.58
N GLU A 99 3.96 12.44 4.09
CA GLU A 99 2.93 13.09 4.90
C GLU A 99 1.53 12.62 4.44
N GLY A 100 0.54 12.69 5.33
CA GLY A 100 -0.85 12.41 5.02
C GLY A 100 -1.55 11.64 6.13
N LYS A 101 -2.60 10.89 5.77
CA LYS A 101 -3.30 10.02 6.70
C LYS A 101 -3.83 8.77 6.04
N LEU A 102 -4.00 7.71 6.83
CA LEU A 102 -4.66 6.47 6.44
C LEU A 102 -6.02 6.39 7.13
N VAL A 103 -7.10 6.21 6.38
CA VAL A 103 -8.47 6.20 6.91
C VAL A 103 -9.05 4.79 6.83
N CYS A 104 -9.59 4.29 7.92
CA CYS A 104 -10.27 3.00 7.94
C CYS A 104 -11.63 3.06 7.22
N GLY A 105 -11.86 2.17 6.25
CA GLY A 105 -13.13 2.05 5.54
C GLY A 105 -14.30 1.62 6.43
N ASN A 106 -14.03 0.87 7.50
CA ASN A 106 -15.05 0.37 8.43
C ASN A 106 -15.45 1.39 9.51
N CYS A 107 -14.49 1.97 10.23
CA CYS A 107 -14.77 2.82 11.41
C CYS A 107 -14.46 4.31 11.21
N GLY A 108 -13.86 4.69 10.07
CA GLY A 108 -13.47 6.07 9.80
C GLY A 108 -12.31 6.61 10.63
N HIS A 109 -11.66 5.78 11.47
CA HIS A 109 -10.50 6.24 12.24
C HIS A 109 -9.35 6.63 11.31
N GLU A 110 -8.71 7.76 11.62
CA GLU A 110 -7.62 8.34 10.84
C GLU A 110 -6.28 8.12 11.55
N TYR A 111 -5.35 7.46 10.87
CA TYR A 111 -3.97 7.29 11.30
C TYR A 111 -3.09 8.31 10.60
N ALA A 112 -2.55 9.28 11.35
CA ALA A 112 -1.66 10.29 10.79
C ALA A 112 -0.33 9.66 10.36
N VAL A 113 0.18 10.11 9.21
CA VAL A 113 1.50 9.77 8.70
C VAL A 113 2.34 11.03 8.65
N LYS A 114 3.49 11.00 9.31
CA LYS A 114 4.44 12.12 9.37
C LYS A 114 5.85 11.60 9.18
N GLU A 115 6.64 12.27 8.35
CA GLU A 115 8.01 11.87 8.01
C GLU A 115 8.10 10.39 7.61
N GLY A 116 7.05 9.91 6.93
CA GLY A 116 6.93 8.54 6.48
C GLY A 116 6.61 7.50 7.57
N ILE A 117 6.23 7.91 8.77
CA ILE A 117 5.88 7.04 9.90
C ILE A 117 4.38 7.17 10.20
N ALA A 118 3.64 6.06 10.09
CA ALA A 118 2.24 6.01 10.49
C ALA A 118 2.09 5.79 12.00
N ASN A 119 1.25 6.62 12.64
CA ASN A 119 0.93 6.50 14.04
C ASN A 119 -0.31 5.62 14.25
N PHE A 120 -0.09 4.40 14.75
CA PHE A 120 -1.14 3.42 15.10
C PHE A 120 -1.48 3.38 16.61
N LEU A 121 -1.02 4.36 17.39
CA LEU A 121 -1.38 4.46 18.80
C LEU A 121 -2.86 4.83 18.94
N LEU A 122 -3.59 3.99 19.65
CA LEU A 122 -5.02 4.17 19.89
C LEU A 122 -5.29 4.71 21.30
N PRO A 123 -6.31 5.56 21.48
CA PRO A 123 -6.91 5.82 22.78
C PRO A 123 -7.34 4.51 23.47
N SER A 124 -7.25 4.47 24.79
CA SER A 124 -7.53 3.27 25.60
C SER A 124 -8.91 2.64 25.38
N HIS A 125 -9.91 3.43 24.94
CA HIS A 125 -11.27 2.96 24.68
C HIS A 125 -11.46 2.31 23.29
N LEU A 126 -10.46 2.33 22.41
CA LEU A 126 -10.50 1.71 21.08
C LEU A 126 -9.69 0.40 20.97
N VAL A 127 -9.06 -0.01 22.07
CA VAL A 127 -8.17 -1.19 22.19
C VAL A 127 -8.91 -2.43 22.65
#